data_AF-A0A0D1LE51-F1
#
_entry.id   AF-A0A0D1LE51-F1
#
_cell.length_a   1.000
_cell.length_b   1.000
_cell.length_c   1.000
_cell.angle_alpha   90.00
_cell.angle_beta   90.00
_cell.angle_gamma   90.00
#
_symmetry.space_group_name_H-M   'P 1'
#
loop_
_entity.id
_entity.type
_entity.pdbx_description
1 polymer ?
#
loop_
_entity_poly.entity_id
_entity_poly.type
_entity_poly.pdbx_seq_one_letter_code
_entity_poly.pdbx_strand_id
1 'polypeptide(L)'
;MNSTVLVLTVLVAALGIAYIVGRLLTLRAGLMKEVPPAEPSAENDNSDLGLSTTGPTVVHFSATWCGPCAAVRRVVDQVCDELEVAHVEIDLDANPVAARRLSVLSLPTTFIFDASGQQRYRTAGVPKSADLRDALLPLLA
;
A
#
# COMPACT_ATOMS: atom_id res chain seq x y z
N MET A 1 -43.00 35.93 -0.50
CA MET A 1 -41.72 35.25 -0.22
C MET A 1 -41.19 34.73 -1.54
N ASN A 2 -40.24 35.46 -2.15
CA ASN A 2 -39.90 35.31 -3.57
C ASN A 2 -39.26 33.96 -3.88
N SER A 3 -39.69 33.34 -4.98
CA SER A 3 -39.17 32.07 -5.51
C SER A 3 -37.64 32.07 -5.63
N THR A 4 -37.04 33.22 -5.95
CA THR A 4 -35.57 33.39 -5.99
C THR A 4 -34.89 33.19 -4.65
N VAL A 5 -35.50 33.63 -3.54
CA VAL A 5 -34.95 33.43 -2.18
C VAL A 5 -34.98 31.95 -1.81
N LEU A 6 -36.02 31.23 -2.22
CA LEU A 6 -36.18 29.79 -1.97
C LEU A 6 -35.17 28.95 -2.77
N VAL A 7 -34.91 29.33 -4.02
CA VAL A 7 -33.89 28.67 -4.85
C VAL A 7 -32.48 28.91 -4.28
N LEU A 8 -32.19 30.12 -3.82
CA LEU A 8 -30.86 30.47 -3.31
C LEU A 8 -30.57 29.78 -1.97
N THR A 9 -31.55 29.66 -1.08
CA THR A 9 -31.38 28.92 0.18
C THR A 9 -31.18 27.43 -0.04
N VAL A 10 -31.91 26.81 -0.97
CA VAL A 10 -31.73 25.40 -1.32
C VAL A 10 -30.33 25.14 -1.92
N LEU A 11 -29.87 26.01 -2.82
CA LEU A 11 -28.53 25.89 -3.42
C LEU A 11 -27.41 26.01 -2.38
N VAL A 12 -27.48 27.00 -1.50
CA VAL A 12 -26.46 27.18 -0.44
C VAL A 12 -26.48 26.01 0.54
N ALA A 13 -27.65 25.51 0.91
CA ALA A 13 -27.77 24.34 1.79
C ALA A 13 -27.19 23.08 1.12
N ALA A 14 -27.50 22.83 -0.15
CA ALA A 14 -26.98 21.68 -0.89
C ALA A 14 -25.45 21.73 -1.02
N LEU A 15 -24.88 22.89 -1.35
CA LEU A 15 -23.43 23.09 -1.45
C LEU A 15 -22.74 22.94 -0.08
N GLY A 16 -23.33 23.47 0.99
CA GLY A 16 -22.83 23.32 2.35
C GLY A 16 -22.79 21.86 2.80
N ILE A 17 -23.88 21.11 2.54
CA ILE A 17 -23.94 19.67 2.85
C ILE A 17 -22.90 18.90 2.04
N ALA A 18 -22.79 19.15 0.73
CA ALA A 18 -21.80 18.49 -0.12
C ALA A 18 -20.37 18.76 0.34
N TYR A 19 -20.05 20.00 0.72
CA TYR A 19 -18.74 20.36 1.25
C TYR A 19 -18.45 19.69 2.60
N ILE A 20 -19.42 19.65 3.52
CA ILE A 20 -19.25 19.01 4.83
C ILE A 20 -19.05 17.50 4.67
N VAL A 21 -19.86 16.85 3.84
CA VAL A 21 -19.73 15.41 3.54
C VAL A 21 -18.38 15.13 2.88
N GLY A 22 -18.00 15.90 1.86
CA GLY A 22 -16.70 15.78 1.21
C GLY A 22 -15.54 15.93 2.19
N ARG A 23 -15.55 17.01 3.00
CA ARG A 23 -14.53 17.26 4.01
C ARG A 23 -14.46 16.15 5.06
N LEU A 24 -15.61 15.63 5.50
CA LEU A 24 -15.66 14.55 6.49
C LEU A 24 -15.10 13.24 5.92
N LEU A 25 -15.39 12.92 4.65
CA LEU A 25 -14.84 11.76 3.95
C LEU A 25 -13.32 11.90 3.78
N THR A 26 -12.82 13.08 3.41
CA THR A 26 -11.37 13.33 3.27
C THR A 26 -10.63 13.26 4.60
N LEU A 27 -11.24 13.75 5.69
CA LEU A 27 -10.66 13.63 7.04
C LEU A 27 -10.60 12.17 7.51
N ARG A 28 -11.57 11.33 7.12
CA ARG A 28 -11.55 9.89 7.42
C ARG A 28 -10.59 9.11 6.54
N ALA A 29 -10.27 9.59 5.34
CA ALA A 29 -9.31 8.97 4.43
C ALA A 29 -7.85 9.07 4.92
N GLY A 30 -7.56 9.93 5.89
CA GLY A 30 -6.24 10.02 6.54
C GLY A 30 -5.96 8.93 7.58
N LEU A 31 -6.96 8.13 7.96
CA LEU A 31 -6.76 6.92 8.77
C LEU A 31 -6.42 5.78 7.82
N MET A 32 -5.13 5.59 7.56
CA MET A 32 -4.62 4.37 6.93
C MET A 32 -5.14 3.18 7.72
N LYS A 33 -6.03 2.42 7.09
CA LYS A 33 -6.60 1.22 7.66
C LYS A 33 -5.47 0.20 7.79
N GLU A 34 -4.98 -0.01 9.00
CA GLU A 34 -4.19 -1.20 9.32
C GLU A 34 -4.96 -2.40 8.79
N VAL A 35 -4.29 -3.18 7.94
CA VAL A 35 -4.79 -4.47 7.48
C VAL A 35 -5.02 -5.29 8.75
N PRO A 36 -6.27 -5.65 9.10
CA PRO A 36 -6.52 -6.51 10.25
C PRO A 36 -5.68 -7.78 10.10
N PRO A 37 -5.13 -8.35 11.19
CA PRO A 37 -4.36 -9.58 11.09
C PRO A 37 -5.19 -10.59 10.32
N ALA A 38 -4.74 -10.95 9.13
CA ALA A 38 -5.41 -11.97 8.34
C ALA A 38 -5.44 -13.24 9.19
N GLU A 39 -6.64 -13.77 9.43
CA GLU A 39 -6.77 -15.06 10.10
C GLU A 39 -5.98 -16.10 9.29
N PRO A 40 -5.22 -17.00 9.96
CA PRO A 40 -4.35 -17.97 9.32
C PRO A 40 -5.20 -19.04 8.65
N SER A 41 -5.72 -18.70 7.48
CA SER A 41 -6.23 -19.66 6.51
C SER A 41 -5.03 -20.27 5.80
N ALA A 42 -5.03 -21.59 5.66
CA ALA A 42 -3.97 -22.43 5.12
C ALA A 42 -3.64 -22.20 3.61
N GLU A 43 -3.94 -21.01 3.08
CA GLU A 43 -3.92 -20.69 1.65
C GLU A 43 -2.91 -19.58 1.28
N ASN A 44 -2.25 -18.96 2.27
CA ASN A 44 -1.19 -17.96 2.04
C ASN A 44 0.21 -18.53 2.30
N ASP A 45 0.56 -19.63 1.63
CA ASP A 45 1.94 -20.10 1.62
C ASP A 45 2.79 -19.11 0.80
N ASN A 46 3.57 -18.30 1.52
CA ASN A 46 4.49 -17.30 0.98
C ASN A 46 5.95 -17.75 1.05
N SER A 47 6.20 -19.03 1.35
CA SER A 47 7.56 -19.58 1.47
C SER A 47 8.35 -19.54 0.17
N ASP A 48 7.67 -19.52 -0.97
CA ASP A 48 8.24 -19.41 -2.32
C ASP A 48 8.69 -17.98 -2.70
N LEU A 49 8.35 -16.96 -1.90
CA LEU A 49 8.71 -15.57 -2.18
C LEU A 49 10.15 -15.21 -1.79
N GLY A 50 10.92 -16.13 -1.19
CA GLY A 50 12.29 -15.87 -0.76
C GLY A 50 12.39 -14.92 0.44
N LEU A 51 11.42 -14.99 1.37
CA LEU A 51 11.40 -14.16 2.56
C LEU A 51 12.56 -14.51 3.52
N SER A 52 13.14 -13.50 4.14
CA SER A 52 14.10 -13.68 5.23
C SER A 52 13.40 -14.24 6.49
N THR A 53 14.07 -15.17 7.17
CA THR A 53 13.59 -15.73 8.45
C THR A 53 14.15 -15.02 9.67
N THR A 54 15.08 -14.08 9.48
CA THR A 54 15.80 -13.39 10.57
C THR A 54 15.42 -11.92 10.71
N GLY A 55 14.57 -11.40 9.81
CA GLY A 55 14.15 -10.00 9.81
C GLY A 55 13.05 -9.75 8.78
N PRO A 56 12.50 -8.52 8.74
CA PRO A 56 11.49 -8.18 7.75
C PRO A 56 12.05 -8.26 6.32
N THR A 57 11.14 -8.44 5.36
CA THR A 57 11.46 -8.49 3.93
C THR A 57 10.52 -7.56 3.17
N VAL A 58 11.08 -6.67 2.35
CA VAL A 58 10.32 -5.88 1.39
C VAL A 58 10.21 -6.67 0.09
N VAL A 59 8.99 -6.88 -0.40
CA VAL A 59 8.73 -7.55 -1.68
C VAL A 59 8.12 -6.56 -2.66
N HIS A 60 8.76 -6.36 -3.81
CA HIS A 60 8.31 -5.45 -4.86
C HIS A 60 7.96 -6.22 -6.13
N PHE A 61 6.69 -6.14 -6.55
CA PHE A 61 6.26 -6.65 -7.85
C PHE A 61 6.50 -5.63 -8.96
N SER A 62 7.18 -6.07 -10.01
CA SER A 62 7.55 -5.25 -11.16
C SER A 62 7.32 -5.97 -12.50
N ALA A 63 7.65 -5.30 -13.59
CA ALA A 63 7.75 -5.90 -14.92
C ALA A 63 8.65 -5.03 -15.82
N THR A 64 9.18 -5.61 -16.89
CA THR A 64 10.05 -4.91 -17.85
C THR A 64 9.38 -3.72 -18.55
N TRP A 65 8.05 -3.79 -18.76
CA TRP A 65 7.24 -2.75 -19.37
C TRP A 65 6.69 -1.72 -18.36
N CYS A 66 6.97 -1.89 -17.07
CA CYS A 66 6.51 -0.99 -16.03
C CYS A 66 7.47 0.19 -15.84
N GLY A 67 7.21 1.30 -16.54
CA GLY A 67 8.00 2.54 -16.40
C GLY A 67 8.18 3.03 -14.95
N PRO A 68 7.11 3.13 -14.14
CA PRO A 68 7.22 3.60 -12.74
C PRO A 68 7.99 2.65 -11.82
N CYS A 69 8.14 1.36 -12.16
CA CYS A 69 8.80 0.38 -11.30
C CYS A 69 10.28 0.71 -11.03
N ALA A 70 10.95 1.40 -11.97
CA ALA A 70 12.32 1.86 -11.77
C ALA A 70 12.44 2.91 -10.64
N ALA A 71 11.40 3.71 -10.40
CA ALA A 71 11.37 4.66 -9.28
C ALA A 71 11.17 3.94 -7.95
N VAL A 72 10.31 2.91 -7.92
CA VAL A 72 10.12 2.07 -6.72
C VAL A 72 11.42 1.38 -6.34
N ARG A 73 12.10 0.76 -7.30
CA ARG A 73 13.37 0.07 -7.08
C ARG A 73 14.39 0.98 -6.39
N ARG A 74 14.59 2.19 -6.90
CA ARG A 74 15.47 3.20 -6.26
C ARG A 74 15.08 3.54 -4.82
N VAL A 75 13.78 3.73 -4.55
CA VAL A 75 13.30 4.08 -3.21
C VAL A 75 13.45 2.90 -2.25
N VAL A 76 13.09 1.70 -2.69
CA VAL A 76 13.13 0.49 -1.88
C VAL A 76 14.57 0.07 -1.60
N ASP A 77 15.42 0.02 -2.61
CA ASP A 77 16.85 -0.30 -2.45
C ASP A 77 17.50 0.65 -1.44
N GLN A 78 17.28 1.96 -1.60
CA GLN A 78 17.84 2.97 -0.69
C GLN A 78 17.43 2.72 0.77
N VAL A 79 16.15 2.45 1.03
CA VAL A 79 15.67 2.24 2.41
C VAL A 79 16.11 0.88 2.96
N CYS A 80 16.13 -0.15 2.12
CA CYS A 80 16.54 -1.49 2.54
C CYS A 80 18.04 -1.55 2.85
N ASP A 81 18.87 -0.88 2.04
CA ASP A 81 20.31 -0.75 2.28
C ASP A 81 20.60 0.06 3.56
N GLU A 82 19.85 1.14 3.81
CA GLU A 82 19.98 1.94 5.04
C GLU A 82 19.63 1.17 6.32
N LEU A 83 18.63 0.30 6.26
CA LEU A 83 18.10 -0.44 7.41
C LEU A 83 18.60 -1.89 7.50
N GLU A 84 19.46 -2.31 6.56
CA GLU A 84 19.93 -3.70 6.40
C GLU A 84 18.77 -4.72 6.33
N VAL A 85 17.73 -4.38 5.57
CA VAL A 85 16.51 -5.19 5.37
C VAL A 85 16.59 -5.96 4.06
N ALA A 86 16.06 -7.18 4.03
CA ALA A 86 16.00 -7.97 2.81
C ALA A 86 15.03 -7.34 1.80
N HIS A 87 15.48 -7.18 0.55
CA HIS A 87 14.64 -6.76 -0.57
C HIS A 87 14.55 -7.88 -1.60
N VAL A 88 13.32 -8.26 -1.96
CA VAL A 88 13.03 -9.20 -3.04
C VAL A 88 12.20 -8.51 -4.12
N GLU A 89 12.71 -8.51 -5.34
CA GLU A 89 11.95 -8.06 -6.50
C GLU A 89 11.39 -9.27 -7.27
N ILE A 90 10.11 -9.21 -7.61
CA ILE A 90 9.40 -10.26 -8.33
C ILE A 90 8.85 -9.69 -9.64
N ASP A 91 9.36 -10.20 -10.75
CA ASP A 91 8.76 -9.93 -12.06
C ASP A 91 7.41 -10.66 -12.17
N LEU A 92 6.34 -9.89 -12.43
CA LEU A 92 4.97 -10.39 -12.53
C LEU A 92 4.77 -11.31 -13.73
N ASP A 93 5.46 -11.08 -14.84
CA ASP A 93 5.36 -11.90 -16.05
C ASP A 93 6.05 -13.26 -15.82
N ALA A 94 7.15 -13.27 -15.05
CA ALA A 94 7.85 -14.50 -14.68
C ALA A 94 7.13 -15.28 -13.57
N ASN A 95 6.48 -14.59 -12.63
CA ASN A 95 5.83 -15.20 -11.46
C ASN A 95 4.35 -14.78 -11.30
N PRO A 96 3.48 -15.06 -12.28
CA PRO A 96 2.09 -14.63 -12.26
C PRO A 96 1.26 -15.35 -11.19
N VAL A 97 1.71 -16.51 -10.72
CA VAL A 97 1.07 -17.25 -9.62
C VAL A 97 1.18 -16.47 -8.31
N ALA A 98 2.39 -16.00 -7.96
CA ALA A 98 2.63 -15.19 -6.77
C ALA A 98 1.85 -13.87 -6.81
N ALA A 99 1.83 -13.21 -7.98
CA ALA A 99 1.04 -11.99 -8.20
C ALA A 99 -0.46 -12.23 -7.96
N ARG A 100 -1.03 -13.33 -8.47
CA ARG A 100 -2.44 -13.69 -8.22
C ARG A 100 -2.71 -14.02 -6.75
N ARG A 101 -1.84 -14.82 -6.11
CA ARG A 101 -1.98 -15.20 -4.70
C ARG A 101 -2.01 -13.97 -3.79
N LEU A 102 -1.12 -13.00 -4.04
CA LEU A 102 -1.08 -11.73 -3.29
C LEU A 102 -2.04 -10.66 -3.84
N SER A 103 -2.92 -11.03 -4.78
CA SER A 103 -3.91 -10.14 -5.39
C SER A 103 -3.30 -8.84 -5.92
N VAL A 104 -2.15 -8.93 -6.61
CA VAL A 104 -1.49 -7.81 -7.31
C VAL A 104 -2.29 -7.49 -8.57
N LEU A 105 -3.11 -6.44 -8.49
CA LEU A 105 -3.99 -6.00 -9.59
C LEU A 105 -3.32 -4.98 -10.51
N SER A 106 -2.26 -4.32 -10.03
CA SER A 106 -1.54 -3.31 -10.79
C SER A 106 -0.07 -3.26 -10.36
N LEU A 107 0.78 -2.85 -11.30
CA LEU A 107 2.18 -2.58 -11.04
C LEU A 107 2.44 -1.07 -10.93
N PRO A 108 3.43 -0.65 -10.13
CA PRO A 108 4.14 -1.44 -9.12
C PRO A 108 3.27 -1.70 -7.89
N THR A 109 3.49 -2.81 -7.20
CA THR A 109 2.95 -3.07 -5.85
C THR A 109 4.09 -3.51 -4.93
N THR A 110 4.17 -2.92 -3.75
CA THR A 110 5.17 -3.27 -2.72
C THR A 110 4.48 -3.79 -1.48
N PHE A 111 5.05 -4.83 -0.89
CA PHE A 111 4.64 -5.47 0.35
C PHE A 111 5.78 -5.44 1.36
N ILE A 112 5.46 -5.51 2.65
CA ILE A 112 6.43 -5.81 3.70
C ILE A 112 5.91 -7.01 4.47
N PHE A 113 6.77 -8.01 4.61
CA PHE A 113 6.55 -9.18 5.45
C PHE A 113 7.48 -9.09 6.68
N ASP A 114 7.01 -9.56 7.83
CA ASP A 114 7.88 -9.75 8.99
C ASP A 114 8.67 -11.07 8.89
N ALA A 115 9.54 -11.32 9.87
CA ALA A 115 10.36 -12.54 9.92
C ALA A 115 9.53 -13.83 10.06
N SER A 116 8.24 -13.74 10.44
CA SER A 116 7.32 -14.88 10.49
C SER A 116 6.61 -15.14 9.14
N GLY A 117 6.85 -14.29 8.14
CA GLY A 117 6.18 -14.35 6.85
C GLY A 117 4.78 -13.73 6.83
N GLN A 118 4.38 -13.01 7.88
CA GLN A 118 3.09 -12.31 7.92
C GLN A 118 3.19 -10.98 7.17
N GLN A 119 2.23 -10.71 6.28
CA GLN A 119 2.15 -9.42 5.58
C GLN A 119 1.77 -8.31 6.57
N ARG A 120 2.63 -7.31 6.73
CA ARG A 120 2.44 -6.16 7.63
C ARG A 120 2.06 -4.88 6.89
N TYR A 121 2.49 -4.76 5.64
CA TYR A 121 2.27 -3.56 4.83
C TYR A 121 2.01 -3.93 3.37
N ARG A 122 1.24 -3.08 2.70
CA ARG A 122 1.01 -3.12 1.26
C ARG A 122 0.79 -1.70 0.73
N THR A 123 1.39 -1.38 -0.41
CA THR A 123 1.12 -0.15 -1.14
C THR A 123 1.20 -0.38 -2.66
N ALA A 124 0.46 0.44 -3.40
CA ALA A 124 0.49 0.46 -4.86
C ALA A 124 1.09 1.79 -5.34
N GLY A 125 1.81 1.75 -6.45
CA GLY A 125 2.53 2.93 -6.95
C GLY A 125 3.88 3.13 -6.25
N VAL A 126 4.44 4.34 -6.38
CA VAL A 126 5.75 4.65 -5.81
C VAL A 126 5.63 5.06 -4.34
N PRO A 127 6.14 4.27 -3.38
CA PRO A 127 6.11 4.65 -1.98
C PRO A 127 7.00 5.86 -1.72
N LYS A 128 6.69 6.64 -0.69
CA LYS A 128 7.65 7.59 -0.13
C LYS A 128 8.62 6.83 0.77
N SER A 129 9.89 7.24 0.77
CA SER A 129 10.90 6.63 1.64
C SER A 129 10.55 6.75 3.13
N ALA A 130 9.90 7.85 3.55
CA ALA A 130 9.45 8.02 4.93
C ALA A 130 8.42 6.96 5.33
N ASP A 131 7.36 6.80 4.53
CA ASP A 131 6.31 5.81 4.78
C ASP A 131 6.87 4.38 4.85
N LEU A 132 7.86 4.06 4.00
CA LEU A 132 8.52 2.75 4.02
C LEU A 132 9.35 2.54 5.30
N ARG A 133 10.09 3.56 5.75
CA ARG A 133 10.86 3.52 7.02
C ARG A 133 9.93 3.37 8.22
N ASP A 134 8.87 4.15 8.28
CA ASP A 134 7.89 4.10 9.38
C ASP A 134 7.23 2.72 9.48
N ALA A 135 7.02 2.04 8.35
CA ALA A 135 6.49 0.68 8.33
C ALA A 135 7.53 -0.40 8.70
N LEU A 136 8.82 -0.19 8.43
CA LEU A 136 9.89 -1.16 8.70
C LEU A 136 10.43 -1.07 10.13
N LEU A 137 10.60 0.13 10.69
CA LEU A 137 11.21 0.35 12.00
C LEU A 137 10.58 -0.49 13.13
N PRO A 138 9.24 -0.64 13.22
CA PRO A 138 8.62 -1.47 14.26
C PRO A 138 8.89 -2.98 14.12
N LEU A 139 9.36 -3.45 12.95
CA LEU A 139 9.60 -4.86 12.65
C LEU A 139 11.05 -5.29 12.84
N LEU A 140 11.94 -4.33 13.14
CA LEU A 140 13.37 -4.55 13.38
C LEU A 140 13.71 -4.77 14.86
N ALA A 141 12.71 -4.69 15.75
CA ALA A 141 12.88 -4.75 17.21
C ALA A 141 12.90 -6.18 17.77
#